data_AF-V9D1K1-F1
#
_entry.id   AF-V9D1K1-F1
#
_cell.length_a   1.000
_cell.length_b   1.000
_cell.length_c   1.000
_cell.angle_alpha   90.00
_cell.angle_beta   90.00
_cell.angle_gamma   90.00
#
_symmetry.space_group_name_H-M   'P 1'
#
loop_
_entity.id
_entity.type
_entity.pdbx_description
1 polymer ?
#
loop_
_entity_poly.entity_id
_entity_poly.type
_entity_poly.pdbx_seq_one_letter_code
_entity_poly.pdbx_strand_id
1 'polypeptide(L)'
;MSFSSSSPSLPLRQRVPLTPAKPSSLVDDPIFNLLYAGNETTLRHFLVDCHPLTRNDNLANVYRYVKARGEPGPRVQYDHLPYSLSAMRNFLLGSSQGKQLLSFFKGVLQTQGGYIVTTAEMVAFDIFVKMTEALFIHCNDRQLREHVISIVPEAQYTMPTYTGHERQFFNMYAATMRQQLCDANAAATRNLLELKNSREFARRHRQLLKANELHESKLSEIRRRAAKRKAEHKARAQRARARNDAALNRQMGMAGLTSHTPHVERSVVEYVQDTTGELFPRFDDGEANSEELLVCK
;
A
#
# COMPACT_ATOMS: atom_id res chain seq x y z
N MET A 1 -6.99 -28.02 72.69
CA MET A 1 -7.69 -27.52 71.50
C MET A 1 -6.89 -26.34 70.95
N SER A 2 -6.24 -26.53 69.80
CA SER A 2 -5.49 -25.49 69.11
C SER A 2 -5.66 -25.75 67.61
N PHE A 3 -6.49 -24.93 66.96
CA PHE A 3 -6.71 -25.01 65.51
C PHE A 3 -5.57 -24.28 64.81
N SER A 4 -4.70 -25.06 64.16
CA SER A 4 -3.70 -24.55 63.21
C SER A 4 -4.38 -24.31 61.86
N SER A 5 -4.38 -23.05 61.42
CA SER A 5 -4.88 -22.62 60.13
C SER A 5 -3.91 -23.03 59.02
N SER A 6 -4.24 -24.10 58.30
CA SER A 6 -3.59 -24.50 57.06
C SER A 6 -4.05 -23.62 55.90
N SER A 7 -3.22 -22.66 55.49
CA SER A 7 -3.36 -22.01 54.18
C SER A 7 -2.72 -22.91 53.11
N PRO A 8 -3.41 -23.30 52.03
CA PRO A 8 -2.83 -24.10 50.97
C PRO A 8 -1.88 -23.23 50.14
N SER A 9 -0.60 -23.60 50.13
CA SER A 9 0.44 -23.03 49.29
C SER A 9 0.12 -23.26 47.81
N LEU A 10 -0.17 -22.19 47.07
CA LEU A 10 -0.26 -22.19 45.62
C LEU A 10 1.09 -22.62 45.01
N PRO A 11 1.09 -23.43 43.94
CA PRO A 11 2.32 -23.93 43.35
C PRO A 11 3.15 -22.78 42.77
N LEU A 12 4.46 -22.86 43.01
CA LEU A 12 5.51 -21.99 42.48
C LEU A 12 5.24 -21.62 41.02
N ARG A 13 4.73 -20.40 40.80
CA ARG A 13 4.75 -19.73 39.50
C ARG A 13 6.22 -19.72 39.08
N GLN A 14 6.59 -20.55 38.10
CA GLN A 14 7.85 -20.42 37.38
C GLN A 14 7.94 -18.96 36.92
N ARG A 15 8.82 -18.19 37.56
CA ARG A 15 9.20 -16.87 37.09
C ARG A 15 9.93 -17.11 35.77
N VAL A 16 9.24 -16.88 34.66
CA VAL A 16 9.88 -16.70 33.36
C VAL A 16 10.93 -15.61 33.55
N PRO A 17 12.21 -15.84 33.22
CA PRO A 17 13.23 -14.81 33.28
C PRO A 17 12.78 -13.63 32.41
N LEU A 18 12.63 -12.45 33.02
CA LEU A 18 12.12 -11.23 32.40
C LEU A 18 13.17 -10.49 31.54
N THR A 19 14.22 -11.19 31.14
CA THR A 19 15.27 -10.67 30.25
C THR A 19 15.53 -11.73 29.17
N PRO A 20 15.20 -11.48 27.90
CA PRO A 20 15.79 -12.28 26.83
C PRO A 20 17.31 -12.19 26.98
N ALA A 21 17.99 -13.34 27.01
CA ALA A 21 19.44 -13.40 26.99
C ALA A 21 19.93 -12.52 25.82
N LYS A 22 20.91 -11.66 26.08
CA LYS A 22 21.53 -10.83 25.04
C LYS A 22 21.95 -11.79 23.91
N PRO A 23 21.51 -11.58 22.65
CA PRO A 23 21.87 -12.50 21.58
C PRO A 23 23.38 -12.62 21.52
N SER A 24 23.89 -13.85 21.37
CA SER A 24 25.32 -14.13 21.34
C SER A 24 26.01 -13.47 20.15
N SER A 25 25.25 -13.23 19.07
CA SER A 25 25.70 -12.51 17.88
C SER A 25 24.64 -11.51 17.42
N LEU A 26 25.08 -10.42 16.80
CA LEU A 26 24.18 -9.44 16.18
C LEU A 26 23.42 -10.00 14.97
N VAL A 27 23.88 -11.11 14.38
CA VAL A 27 23.19 -11.80 13.27
C VAL A 27 21.80 -12.29 13.70
N ASP A 28 21.58 -12.56 14.99
CA ASP A 28 20.28 -12.95 15.54
C ASP A 28 19.35 -11.76 15.79
N ASP A 29 19.83 -10.51 15.69
CA ASP A 29 19.01 -9.32 15.91
C ASP A 29 18.05 -9.12 14.72
N PRO A 30 16.72 -9.05 14.96
CA PRO A 30 15.76 -8.90 13.88
C PRO A 30 15.94 -7.59 13.11
N ILE A 31 16.41 -6.51 13.73
CA ILE A 31 16.66 -5.24 13.02
C ILE A 31 17.89 -5.37 12.12
N PHE A 32 18.94 -6.06 12.59
CA PHE A 32 20.10 -6.36 11.74
C PHE A 32 19.66 -7.13 10.50
N ASN A 33 18.83 -8.15 10.67
CA ASN A 33 18.32 -8.94 9.54
C ASN A 33 17.50 -8.12 8.54
N LEU A 34 16.74 -7.14 9.01
CA LEU A 34 15.94 -6.27 8.13
C LEU A 34 16.77 -5.23 7.37
N LEU A 35 17.96 -4.88 7.88
CA LEU A 35 18.81 -3.83 7.32
C LEU A 35 19.98 -4.40 6.48
N TYR A 36 20.65 -5.43 6.99
CA TYR A 36 21.97 -5.85 6.52
C TYR A 36 22.01 -7.30 6.04
N ALA A 37 21.19 -8.21 6.57
CA ALA A 37 21.28 -9.62 6.20
C ALA A 37 20.96 -9.84 4.71
N GLY A 38 21.93 -10.39 3.98
CA GLY A 38 21.84 -10.61 2.55
C GLY A 38 21.81 -9.32 1.70
N ASN A 39 22.03 -8.15 2.30
CA ASN A 39 22.01 -6.86 1.61
C ASN A 39 23.43 -6.33 1.42
N GLU A 40 24.05 -6.75 0.32
CA GLU A 40 25.43 -6.38 -0.04
C GLU A 40 25.61 -4.86 -0.15
N THR A 41 24.66 -4.14 -0.75
CA THR A 41 24.76 -2.67 -0.94
C THR A 41 24.82 -1.93 0.40
N THR A 42 23.95 -2.28 1.33
CA THR A 42 23.90 -1.63 2.65
C THR A 42 25.09 -2.02 3.52
N LEU A 43 25.58 -3.26 3.40
CA LEU A 43 26.82 -3.69 4.05
C LEU A 43 28.05 -2.97 3.47
N ARG A 44 28.16 -2.81 2.14
CA ARG A 44 29.23 -2.04 1.50
C ARG A 44 29.21 -0.58 1.95
N HIS A 45 28.03 0.07 1.98
CA HIS A 45 27.89 1.43 2.51
C HIS A 45 28.38 1.53 3.96
N PHE A 46 27.99 0.57 4.82
CA PHE A 46 28.49 0.54 6.20
C PHE A 46 30.02 0.40 6.28
N LEU A 47 30.62 -0.47 5.47
CA LEU A 47 32.07 -0.73 5.47
C LEU A 47 32.89 0.43 4.91
N VAL A 48 32.39 1.11 3.87
CA VAL A 48 33.12 2.18 3.16
C VAL A 48 32.86 3.54 3.80
N ASP A 49 31.59 3.90 3.97
CA ASP A 49 31.20 5.24 4.39
C ASP A 49 31.19 5.38 5.92
N CYS A 50 31.12 4.26 6.65
CA CYS A 50 31.08 4.23 8.13
C CYS A 50 30.03 5.17 8.73
N HIS A 51 28.92 5.37 8.02
CA HIS A 51 27.82 6.24 8.42
C HIS A 51 26.53 5.45 8.72
N PRO A 52 25.75 5.89 9.73
CA PRO A 52 24.49 5.23 10.06
C PRO A 52 23.45 5.46 8.96
N LEU A 53 22.54 4.49 8.81
CA LEU A 53 21.35 4.68 7.99
C LEU A 53 20.41 5.69 8.64
N THR A 54 19.87 6.56 7.80
CA THR A 54 19.00 7.68 8.15
C THR A 54 17.60 7.47 7.55
N ARG A 55 16.67 8.38 7.85
CA ARG A 55 15.34 8.39 7.22
C ARG A 55 15.33 8.49 5.68
N ASN A 56 16.42 9.00 5.09
CA ASN A 56 16.56 9.15 3.64
C ASN A 56 16.91 7.81 2.97
N ASP A 57 17.36 6.84 3.76
CA ASP A 57 17.65 5.49 3.31
C ASP A 57 16.37 4.63 3.27
N ASN A 58 16.42 3.50 2.56
CA ASN A 58 15.28 2.60 2.43
C ASN A 58 15.04 1.79 3.73
N LEU A 59 14.41 2.41 4.72
CA LEU A 59 14.03 1.79 5.98
C LEU A 59 12.62 1.17 5.96
N ALA A 60 12.04 0.89 4.78
CA ALA A 60 10.65 0.44 4.64
C ALA A 60 10.32 -0.82 5.48
N ASN A 61 11.25 -1.77 5.54
CA ASN A 61 11.09 -2.99 6.32
C ASN A 61 11.15 -2.72 7.83
N VAL A 62 11.99 -1.79 8.26
CA VAL A 62 12.05 -1.34 9.67
C VAL A 62 10.78 -0.58 10.05
N TYR A 63 10.26 0.29 9.17
CA TYR A 63 8.98 0.97 9.41
C TYR A 63 7.85 -0.03 9.64
N ARG A 64 7.78 -1.10 8.83
CA ARG A 64 6.79 -2.19 9.01
C ARG A 64 7.00 -2.93 10.33
N TYR A 65 8.26 -3.23 10.68
CA TYR A 65 8.58 -3.91 11.94
C TYR A 65 8.20 -3.08 13.17
N VAL A 66 8.54 -1.78 13.18
CA VAL A 66 8.16 -0.84 14.24
C VAL A 66 6.65 -0.77 14.37
N LYS A 67 5.94 -0.64 13.24
CA LYS A 67 4.47 -0.63 13.22
C LYS A 67 3.88 -1.93 13.78
N ALA A 68 4.46 -3.08 13.46
CA ALA A 68 4.00 -4.40 13.94
C ALA A 68 4.27 -4.61 15.44
N ARG A 69 5.38 -4.09 15.98
CA ARG A 69 5.65 -4.10 17.43
C ARG A 69 4.63 -3.31 18.24
N GLY A 70 3.96 -2.35 17.60
CA GLY A 70 2.94 -1.54 18.20
C GLY A 70 3.48 -0.25 18.80
N GLU A 71 2.60 0.72 18.87
CA GLU A 71 2.87 2.06 19.39
C GLU A 71 2.42 2.19 20.86
N PRO A 72 2.98 3.16 21.61
CA PRO A 72 2.61 3.40 22.99
C PRO A 72 1.16 3.93 23.12
N GLY A 73 0.49 3.55 24.22
CA GLY A 73 -0.84 4.05 24.57
C GLY A 73 -2.02 3.26 23.96
N PRO A 74 -3.22 3.84 23.92
CA PRO A 74 -4.44 3.16 23.46
C PRO A 74 -4.32 2.66 22.01
N ARG A 75 -4.79 1.45 21.68
CA ARG A 75 -4.67 0.95 20.31
C ARG A 75 -5.61 1.70 19.36
N VAL A 76 -5.09 2.12 18.21
CA VAL A 76 -5.86 2.74 17.13
C VAL A 76 -5.64 1.93 15.84
N GLN A 77 -6.71 1.68 15.10
CA GLN A 77 -6.66 0.93 13.83
C GLN A 77 -6.41 1.88 12.67
N TYR A 78 -5.14 2.09 12.33
CA TYR A 78 -4.75 3.02 11.27
C TYR A 78 -4.86 2.44 9.86
N ASP A 79 -4.78 1.12 9.71
CA ASP A 79 -4.68 0.47 8.38
C ASP A 79 -5.90 0.72 7.50
N HIS A 80 -7.09 0.73 8.09
CA HIS A 80 -8.34 0.94 7.36
C HIS A 80 -8.68 2.42 7.18
N LEU A 81 -8.01 3.31 7.90
CA LEU A 81 -8.35 4.73 7.95
C LEU A 81 -8.09 5.42 6.59
N PRO A 82 -6.93 5.27 5.92
CA PRO A 82 -6.71 5.84 4.59
C PRO A 82 -7.75 5.41 3.56
N TYR A 83 -8.07 4.11 3.51
CA TYR A 83 -9.04 3.56 2.56
C TYR A 83 -10.44 4.11 2.82
N SER A 84 -10.88 4.14 4.09
CA SER A 84 -12.18 4.66 4.49
C SER A 84 -12.31 6.16 4.18
N LEU A 85 -11.29 6.96 4.49
CA LEU A 85 -11.27 8.39 4.20
C LEU A 85 -11.24 8.67 2.69
N SER A 86 -10.54 7.84 1.92
CA SER A 86 -10.50 7.94 0.46
C SER A 86 -11.87 7.66 -0.16
N ALA A 87 -12.54 6.59 0.27
CA ALA A 87 -13.88 6.24 -0.20
C ALA A 87 -14.92 7.35 0.10
N MET A 88 -14.83 7.96 1.29
CA MET A 88 -15.72 9.06 1.69
C MET A 88 -15.26 10.45 1.23
N ARG A 89 -14.13 10.56 0.52
CA ARG A 89 -13.46 11.84 0.26
C ARG A 89 -14.40 12.86 -0.38
N ASN A 90 -15.08 12.48 -1.47
CA ASN A 90 -15.96 13.38 -2.20
C ASN A 90 -17.15 13.84 -1.36
N PHE A 91 -17.68 12.94 -0.51
CA PHE A 91 -18.75 13.25 0.42
C PHE A 91 -18.30 14.25 1.50
N LEU A 92 -17.14 14.01 2.09
CA LEU A 92 -16.59 14.87 3.14
C LEU A 92 -16.17 16.25 2.61
N LEU A 93 -15.63 16.33 1.40
CA LEU A 93 -15.27 17.60 0.75
C LEU A 93 -16.47 18.52 0.49
N GLY A 94 -17.68 17.97 0.44
CA GLY A 94 -18.92 18.72 0.25
C GLY A 94 -19.32 19.63 1.43
N SER A 95 -18.62 19.57 2.57
CA SER A 95 -18.91 20.41 3.73
C SER A 95 -17.63 20.95 4.39
N SER A 96 -17.73 22.12 5.05
CA SER A 96 -16.62 22.69 5.82
C SER A 96 -16.19 21.77 6.96
N GLN A 97 -17.15 21.16 7.66
CA GLN A 97 -16.89 20.21 8.74
C GLN A 97 -16.19 18.93 8.25
N GLY A 98 -16.60 18.40 7.09
CA GLY A 98 -15.95 17.23 6.50
C GLY A 98 -14.52 17.51 6.03
N LYS A 99 -14.25 18.72 5.50
CA LYS A 99 -12.86 19.17 5.21
C LYS A 99 -11.99 19.22 6.47
N GLN A 100 -12.52 19.76 7.57
CA GLN A 100 -11.82 19.75 8.86
C GLN A 100 -11.55 18.33 9.35
N LEU A 101 -12.51 17.42 9.18
CA LEU A 101 -12.37 16.03 9.58
C LEU A 101 -11.28 15.30 8.78
N LEU A 102 -11.24 15.49 7.46
CA LEU A 102 -10.17 14.98 6.60
C LEU A 102 -8.80 15.51 7.01
N SER A 103 -8.71 16.82 7.26
CA SER A 103 -7.46 17.46 7.71
C SER A 103 -7.00 16.90 9.04
N PHE A 104 -7.91 16.73 10.00
CA PHE A 104 -7.61 16.14 11.30
C PHE A 104 -7.02 14.74 11.18
N PHE A 105 -7.67 13.83 10.44
CA PHE A 105 -7.16 12.47 10.30
C PHE A 105 -5.92 12.35 9.42
N LYS A 106 -5.71 13.28 8.47
CA LYS A 106 -4.41 13.43 7.81
C LYS A 106 -3.33 13.77 8.83
N GLY A 107 -3.60 14.71 9.74
CA GLY A 107 -2.70 15.05 10.85
C GLY A 107 -2.43 13.85 11.76
N VAL A 108 -3.46 13.06 12.10
CA VAL A 108 -3.32 11.83 12.88
C VAL A 108 -2.34 10.84 12.22
N LEU A 109 -2.50 10.59 10.92
CA LEU A 109 -1.61 9.70 10.16
C LEU A 109 -0.18 10.26 10.07
N GLN A 110 -0.03 11.58 9.96
CA GLN A 110 1.27 12.24 9.97
C GLN A 110 1.97 12.12 11.33
N THR A 111 1.25 12.32 12.44
CA THR A 111 1.79 12.14 13.79
C THR A 111 2.22 10.70 14.03
N GLN A 112 1.40 9.72 13.61
CA GLN A 112 1.78 8.32 13.66
C GLN A 112 3.02 8.03 12.80
N GLY A 113 3.05 8.52 11.56
CA GLY A 113 4.20 8.39 10.68
C GLY A 113 5.46 8.98 11.29
N GLY A 114 5.37 10.14 11.93
CA GLY A 114 6.48 10.77 12.65
C GLY A 114 7.06 9.87 13.73
N TYR A 115 6.21 9.25 14.55
CA TYR A 115 6.65 8.27 15.57
C TYR A 115 7.34 7.05 14.96
N ILE A 116 6.76 6.48 13.89
CA ILE A 116 7.33 5.30 13.22
C ILE A 116 8.71 5.63 12.65
N VAL A 117 8.85 6.79 11.99
CA VAL A 117 10.10 7.23 11.37
C VAL A 117 11.18 7.48 12.44
N THR A 118 10.88 8.24 13.50
CA THR A 118 11.88 8.52 14.54
C THR A 118 12.28 7.27 15.31
N THR A 119 11.34 6.37 15.58
CA THR A 119 11.64 5.08 16.22
C THR A 119 12.50 4.21 15.31
N ALA A 120 12.19 4.15 14.02
CA ALA A 120 12.97 3.38 13.04
C ALA A 120 14.39 3.92 12.87
N GLU A 121 14.56 5.24 12.79
CA GLU A 121 15.86 5.91 12.70
C GLU A 121 16.69 5.62 13.98
N MET A 122 16.06 5.67 15.16
CA MET A 122 16.71 5.34 16.42
C MET A 122 17.17 3.87 16.49
N VAL A 123 16.33 2.91 16.12
CA VAL A 123 16.73 1.48 16.16
C VAL A 123 17.75 1.13 15.08
N ALA A 124 17.69 1.77 13.90
CA ALA A 124 18.70 1.60 12.86
C ALA A 124 20.06 2.13 13.31
N PHE A 125 20.07 3.31 13.96
CA PHE A 125 21.27 3.87 14.56
C PHE A 125 21.85 2.97 15.67
N ASP A 126 21.01 2.38 16.52
CA ASP A 126 21.49 1.45 17.54
C ASP A 126 22.12 0.18 16.95
N ILE A 127 21.61 -0.35 15.82
CA ILE A 127 22.27 -1.45 15.11
C ILE A 127 23.60 -1.00 14.52
N PHE A 128 23.67 0.18 13.90
CA PHE A 128 24.93 0.74 13.42
C PHE A 128 25.98 0.80 14.55
N VAL A 129 25.60 1.30 15.73
CA VAL A 129 26.51 1.38 16.86
C VAL A 129 26.99 0.00 17.30
N LYS A 130 26.07 -0.97 17.44
CA LYS A 130 26.41 -2.36 17.79
C LYS A 130 27.32 -3.01 16.75
N MET A 131 27.10 -2.76 15.45
CA MET A 131 27.96 -3.27 14.38
C MET A 131 29.37 -2.73 14.49
N THR A 132 29.51 -1.41 14.63
CA THR A 132 30.82 -0.76 14.78
C THR A 132 31.55 -1.24 16.04
N GLU A 133 30.84 -1.36 17.16
CA GLU A 133 31.40 -1.91 18.40
C GLU A 133 31.88 -3.36 18.23
N ALA A 134 31.07 -4.21 17.60
CA ALA A 134 31.35 -5.63 17.44
C ALA A 134 32.46 -5.92 16.41
N LEU A 135 32.49 -5.18 15.30
CA LEU A 135 33.39 -5.43 14.17
C LEU A 135 34.69 -4.63 14.23
N PHE A 136 34.65 -3.36 14.65
CA PHE A 136 35.81 -2.45 14.54
C PHE A 136 36.47 -2.15 15.89
N ILE A 137 35.72 -2.20 17.00
CA ILE A 137 36.25 -1.81 18.33
C ILE A 137 36.62 -3.03 19.17
N HIS A 138 35.68 -3.95 19.38
CA HIS A 138 35.86 -5.12 20.24
C HIS A 138 36.29 -6.37 19.47
N CYS A 139 35.97 -6.43 18.18
CA CYS A 139 36.30 -7.55 17.29
C CYS A 139 35.90 -8.92 17.89
N ASN A 140 34.77 -8.96 18.60
CA ASN A 140 34.39 -10.07 19.48
C ASN A 140 33.23 -10.93 18.93
N ASP A 141 32.57 -10.50 17.86
CA ASP A 141 31.47 -11.22 17.22
C ASP A 141 31.95 -11.94 15.94
N ARG A 142 32.44 -13.18 16.10
CA ARG A 142 32.97 -13.98 15.00
C ARG A 142 31.90 -14.32 13.96
N GLN A 143 30.69 -14.61 14.40
CA GLN A 143 29.57 -14.96 13.51
C GLN A 143 29.16 -13.78 12.64
N LEU A 144 29.08 -12.58 13.22
CA LEU A 144 28.83 -11.36 12.45
C LEU A 144 29.94 -11.10 11.44
N ARG A 145 31.20 -11.27 11.84
CA ARG A 145 32.35 -11.10 10.95
C ARG A 145 32.30 -12.07 9.77
N GLU A 146 32.06 -13.35 10.03
CA GLU A 146 31.93 -14.39 8.99
C GLU A 146 30.75 -14.09 8.06
N HIS A 147 29.61 -13.66 8.61
CA HIS A 147 28.45 -13.26 7.82
C HIS A 147 28.78 -12.09 6.87
N VAL A 148 29.42 -11.03 7.39
CA VAL A 148 29.80 -9.87 6.56
C VAL A 148 30.79 -10.28 5.46
N ILE A 149 31.80 -11.10 5.77
CA ILE A 149 32.76 -11.60 4.76
C ILE A 149 32.07 -12.49 3.72
N SER A 150 31.07 -13.28 4.12
CA SER A 150 30.35 -14.13 3.17
C SER A 150 29.55 -13.34 2.12
N ILE A 151 29.10 -12.12 2.48
CA ILE A 151 28.32 -11.25 1.58
C ILE A 151 29.24 -10.26 0.85
N VAL A 152 30.25 -9.74 1.53
CA VAL A 152 31.25 -8.79 0.99
C VAL A 152 32.63 -9.39 1.24
N PRO A 153 33.15 -10.26 0.35
CA PRO A 153 34.42 -10.97 0.55
C PRO A 153 35.62 -10.04 0.78
N GLU A 154 35.61 -8.86 0.15
CA GLU A 154 36.67 -7.86 0.27
C GLU A 154 36.80 -7.30 1.70
N ALA A 155 35.74 -7.42 2.51
CA ALA A 155 35.70 -6.98 3.90
C ALA A 155 36.77 -7.67 4.77
N GLN A 156 37.23 -8.87 4.39
CA GLN A 156 38.32 -9.56 5.07
C GLN A 156 39.59 -8.70 5.19
N TYR A 157 39.83 -7.82 4.20
CA TYR A 157 41.03 -7.01 4.09
C TYR A 157 40.79 -5.53 4.38
N THR A 158 39.53 -5.07 4.34
CA THR A 158 39.19 -3.63 4.44
C THR A 158 38.57 -3.22 5.77
N MET A 159 38.13 -4.17 6.61
CA MET A 159 37.55 -3.84 7.92
C MET A 159 38.57 -3.12 8.83
N PRO A 160 38.31 -1.86 9.24
CA PRO A 160 39.22 -1.13 10.12
C PRO A 160 39.18 -1.69 11.55
N THR A 161 40.25 -1.49 12.30
CA THR A 161 40.30 -1.73 13.75
C THR A 161 40.51 -0.41 14.45
N TYR A 162 39.49 0.07 15.16
CA TYR A 162 39.53 1.34 15.86
C TYR A 162 40.30 1.23 17.17
N THR A 163 41.32 2.09 17.33
CA THR A 163 42.17 2.10 18.52
C THR A 163 42.20 3.48 19.18
N GLY A 164 42.44 3.52 20.50
CA GLY A 164 42.69 4.75 21.25
C GLY A 164 41.74 5.92 20.93
N HIS A 165 42.24 6.86 20.14
CA HIS A 165 41.54 8.09 19.74
C HIS A 165 40.30 7.84 18.87
N GLU A 166 40.33 6.90 17.92
CA GLU A 166 39.19 6.62 17.03
C GLU A 166 38.00 6.09 17.83
N ARG A 167 38.27 5.21 18.80
CA ARG A 167 37.27 4.69 19.73
C ARG A 167 36.67 5.80 20.58
N GLN A 168 37.49 6.72 21.09
CA GLN A 168 37.00 7.86 21.88
C GLN A 168 36.11 8.79 21.03
N PHE A 169 36.54 9.11 19.81
CA PHE A 169 35.77 9.92 18.88
C PHE A 169 34.43 9.26 18.56
N PHE A 170 34.44 7.95 18.22
CA PHE A 170 33.22 7.20 17.95
C PHE A 170 32.26 7.20 19.15
N ASN A 171 32.76 6.97 20.37
CA ASN A 171 31.92 6.98 21.56
C ASN A 171 31.24 8.35 21.79
N MET A 172 31.98 9.44 21.57
CA MET A 172 31.45 10.80 21.68
C MET A 172 30.39 11.08 20.59
N TYR A 173 30.67 10.70 19.35
CA TYR A 173 29.72 10.78 18.24
C TYR A 173 28.45 9.98 18.54
N ALA A 174 28.61 8.72 18.96
CA ALA A 174 27.51 7.81 19.25
C ALA A 174 26.64 8.31 20.40
N ALA A 175 27.24 8.84 21.46
CA ALA A 175 26.51 9.43 22.58
C ALA A 175 25.70 10.66 22.14
N THR A 176 26.32 11.56 21.37
CA THR A 176 25.68 12.79 20.89
C THR A 176 24.49 12.49 19.97
N MET A 177 24.70 11.63 18.96
CA MET A 177 23.65 11.23 18.03
C MET A 177 22.52 10.45 18.72
N ARG A 178 22.86 9.53 19.62
CA ARG A 178 21.86 8.78 20.40
C ARG A 178 20.98 9.73 21.21
N GLN A 179 21.57 10.73 21.86
CA GLN A 179 20.80 11.72 22.61
C GLN A 179 19.82 12.48 21.70
N GLN A 180 20.28 12.96 20.54
CA GLN A 180 19.43 13.67 19.58
C GLN A 180 18.26 12.81 19.08
N LEU A 181 18.52 11.53 18.75
CA LEU A 181 17.49 10.60 18.29
C LEU A 181 16.50 10.24 19.41
N CYS A 182 17.00 10.04 20.64
CA CYS A 182 16.17 9.82 21.82
C CYS A 182 15.24 11.01 22.08
N ASP A 183 15.74 12.24 22.00
CA ASP A 183 14.95 13.45 22.22
C ASP A 183 13.87 13.61 21.13
N ALA A 184 14.22 13.36 19.87
CA ALA A 184 13.28 13.38 18.75
C ALA A 184 12.19 12.30 18.89
N ASN A 185 12.57 11.07 19.28
CA ASN A 185 11.63 9.99 19.52
C ASN A 185 10.73 10.27 20.74
N ALA A 186 11.29 10.83 21.82
CA ALA A 186 10.52 11.23 23.00
C ALA A 186 9.51 12.33 22.68
N ALA A 187 9.86 13.30 21.83
CA ALA A 187 8.92 14.31 21.35
C ALA A 187 7.81 13.70 20.48
N ALA A 188 8.16 12.83 19.52
CA ALA A 188 7.18 12.15 18.67
C ALA A 188 6.22 11.25 19.47
N THR A 189 6.75 10.53 20.46
CA THR A 189 5.99 9.69 21.39
C THR A 189 5.02 10.52 22.22
N ARG A 190 5.47 11.66 22.78
CA ARG A 190 4.60 12.57 23.54
C ARG A 190 3.46 13.11 22.66
N ASN A 191 3.78 13.62 21.47
CA ASN A 191 2.77 14.11 20.53
C ASN A 191 1.72 13.04 20.18
N LEU A 192 2.16 11.80 19.95
CA LEU A 192 1.26 10.69 19.65
C LEU A 192 0.36 10.35 20.85
N LEU A 193 0.91 10.30 22.06
CA LEU A 193 0.14 10.03 23.27
C LEU A 193 -0.86 11.14 23.58
N GLU A 194 -0.43 12.40 23.49
CA GLU A 194 -1.30 13.57 23.68
C GLU A 194 -2.46 13.57 22.69
N LEU A 195 -2.17 13.31 21.42
CA LEU A 195 -3.19 13.19 20.38
C LEU A 195 -4.20 12.09 20.71
N LYS A 196 -3.73 10.88 21.03
CA LYS A 196 -4.58 9.71 21.29
C LYS A 196 -5.44 9.87 22.55
N ASN A 197 -4.91 10.53 23.57
CA ASN A 197 -5.61 10.80 24.82
C ASN A 197 -6.48 12.06 24.76
N SER A 198 -6.40 12.85 23.69
CA SER A 198 -7.16 14.09 23.57
C SER A 198 -8.67 13.83 23.46
N ARG A 199 -9.46 14.70 24.11
CA ARG A 199 -10.92 14.73 23.92
C ARG A 199 -11.29 15.03 22.47
N GLU A 200 -10.42 15.76 21.77
CA GLU A 200 -10.62 16.09 20.37
C GLU A 200 -10.59 14.86 19.48
N PHE A 201 -9.63 13.96 19.69
CA PHE A 201 -9.56 12.70 18.97
C PHE A 201 -10.84 11.89 19.14
N ALA A 202 -11.32 11.72 20.38
CA ALA A 202 -12.58 11.02 20.64
C ALA A 202 -13.78 11.69 19.94
N ARG A 203 -13.86 13.03 19.96
CA ARG A 203 -14.91 13.79 19.29
C ARG A 203 -14.88 13.60 17.77
N ARG A 204 -13.70 13.75 17.14
CA ARG A 204 -13.51 13.59 15.70
C ARG A 204 -13.73 12.15 15.25
N HIS A 205 -13.34 11.17 16.05
CA HIS A 205 -13.64 9.76 15.81
C HIS A 205 -15.15 9.50 15.75
N ARG A 206 -15.94 9.99 16.72
CA ARG A 206 -17.41 9.89 16.67
C ARG A 206 -18.01 10.58 15.45
N GLN A 207 -17.47 11.73 15.05
CA GLN A 207 -17.91 12.42 13.83
C GLN A 207 -17.64 11.59 12.58
N LEU A 208 -16.48 10.92 12.51
CA LEU A 208 -16.15 10.03 11.39
C LEU A 208 -17.09 8.83 11.30
N LEU A 209 -17.41 8.20 12.43
CA LEU A 209 -18.37 7.08 12.45
C LEU A 209 -19.74 7.51 11.92
N LYS A 210 -20.26 8.65 12.41
CA LYS A 210 -21.54 9.21 11.90
C LYS A 210 -21.48 9.57 10.42
N ALA A 211 -20.37 10.14 9.97
CA ALA A 211 -20.18 10.47 8.56
C ALA A 211 -20.18 9.21 7.69
N ASN A 212 -19.58 8.11 8.18
CA ASN A 212 -19.57 6.82 7.51
C ASN A 212 -20.97 6.21 7.41
N GLU A 213 -21.75 6.21 8.50
CA GLU A 213 -23.14 5.75 8.50
C GLU A 213 -24.00 6.53 7.49
N LEU A 214 -23.87 7.86 7.49
CA LEU A 214 -24.60 8.72 6.56
C LEU A 214 -24.17 8.51 5.10
N HIS A 215 -22.88 8.28 4.88
CA HIS A 215 -22.32 7.97 3.57
C HIS A 215 -22.85 6.64 3.03
N GLU A 216 -22.83 5.57 3.83
CA GLU A 216 -23.36 4.26 3.44
C GLU A 216 -24.87 4.31 3.17
N SER A 217 -25.63 5.04 4.00
CA SER A 217 -27.06 5.27 3.76
C SER A 217 -27.30 5.92 2.40
N LYS A 218 -26.58 7.01 2.08
CA LYS A 218 -26.66 7.68 0.78
C LYS A 218 -26.22 6.78 -0.38
N LEU A 219 -25.15 6.00 -0.22
CA LEU A 219 -24.70 5.06 -1.24
C LEU A 219 -25.74 3.97 -1.50
N SER A 220 -26.36 3.42 -0.45
CA SER A 220 -27.42 2.42 -0.58
C SER A 220 -28.61 2.97 -1.37
N GLU A 221 -28.99 4.23 -1.13
CA GLU A 221 -30.06 4.89 -1.84
C GLU A 221 -29.71 5.12 -3.32
N ILE A 222 -28.49 5.59 -3.60
CA ILE A 222 -28.00 5.80 -4.97
C ILE A 222 -27.99 4.46 -5.72
N ARG A 223 -27.49 3.38 -5.10
CA ARG A 223 -27.49 2.03 -5.66
C ARG A 223 -28.91 1.54 -5.96
N ARG A 224 -29.85 1.75 -5.04
CA ARG A 224 -31.28 1.42 -5.24
C ARG A 224 -31.89 2.18 -6.41
N ARG A 225 -31.67 3.50 -6.49
CA ARG A 225 -32.16 4.36 -7.59
C ARG A 225 -31.52 3.98 -8.93
N ALA A 226 -30.23 3.64 -8.95
CA ALA A 226 -29.54 3.17 -10.14
C ALA A 226 -30.09 1.81 -10.61
N ALA A 227 -30.31 0.87 -9.69
CA ALA A 227 -30.92 -0.42 -10.01
C ALA A 227 -32.32 -0.28 -10.59
N LYS A 228 -33.16 0.60 -10.01
CA LYS A 228 -34.50 0.92 -10.54
C LYS A 228 -34.43 1.48 -11.97
N ARG A 229 -33.55 2.47 -12.22
CA ARG A 229 -33.34 3.03 -13.56
C ARG A 229 -32.87 1.99 -14.57
N LYS A 230 -31.96 1.09 -14.17
CA LYS A 230 -31.48 -0.01 -15.02
C LYS A 230 -32.60 -1.00 -15.36
N ALA A 231 -33.45 -1.35 -14.38
CA ALA A 231 -34.60 -2.22 -14.59
C ALA A 231 -35.65 -1.57 -15.52
N GLU A 232 -35.96 -0.28 -15.32
CA GLU A 232 -36.86 0.48 -16.19
C GLU A 232 -36.34 0.56 -17.62
N HIS A 233 -35.05 0.83 -17.80
CA HIS A 233 -34.42 0.83 -19.13
C HIS A 233 -34.51 -0.54 -19.80
N LYS A 234 -34.21 -1.63 -19.08
CA LYS A 234 -34.34 -3.01 -19.59
C LYS A 234 -35.77 -3.32 -20.00
N ALA A 235 -36.76 -2.94 -19.19
CA ALA A 235 -38.17 -3.13 -19.49
C ALA A 235 -38.62 -2.32 -20.72
N ARG A 236 -38.16 -1.07 -20.86
CA ARG A 236 -38.42 -0.25 -22.06
C ARG A 236 -37.84 -0.87 -23.32
N ALA A 237 -36.59 -1.33 -23.26
CA ALA A 237 -35.94 -2.00 -24.38
C ALA A 237 -36.66 -3.31 -24.76
N GLN A 238 -37.08 -4.11 -23.78
CA GLN A 238 -37.87 -5.32 -24.03
C GLN A 238 -39.23 -5.02 -24.66
N ARG A 239 -39.94 -3.97 -24.18
CA ARG A 239 -41.20 -3.54 -24.79
C ARG A 239 -41.01 -3.02 -26.23
N ALA A 240 -39.93 -2.32 -26.50
CA ALA A 240 -39.60 -1.86 -27.85
C ALA A 240 -39.32 -3.04 -28.80
N ARG A 241 -38.54 -4.03 -28.34
CA ARG A 241 -38.32 -5.28 -29.09
C ARG A 241 -39.62 -6.01 -29.39
N ALA A 242 -40.45 -6.24 -28.37
CA ALA A 242 -41.74 -6.91 -28.56
C ALA A 242 -42.68 -6.16 -29.54
N ARG A 243 -42.66 -4.82 -29.54
CA ARG A 243 -43.39 -4.01 -30.53
C ARG A 243 -42.84 -4.18 -31.94
N ASN A 244 -41.51 -4.17 -32.09
CA ASN A 244 -40.87 -4.37 -33.39
C ASN A 244 -41.13 -5.78 -33.91
N ASP A 245 -41.02 -6.81 -33.07
CA ASP A 245 -41.33 -8.20 -33.44
C ASP A 245 -42.80 -8.34 -33.86
N ALA A 246 -43.73 -7.72 -33.13
CA ALA A 246 -45.14 -7.72 -33.50
C ALA A 246 -45.42 -6.95 -34.81
N ALA A 247 -44.73 -5.84 -35.07
CA ALA A 247 -44.86 -5.08 -36.31
C ALA A 247 -44.26 -5.85 -37.51
N LEU A 248 -43.10 -6.48 -37.32
CA LEU A 248 -42.45 -7.33 -38.32
C LEU A 248 -43.36 -8.51 -38.72
N ASN A 249 -43.94 -9.20 -37.73
CA ASN A 249 -44.88 -10.31 -38.00
C ASN A 249 -46.13 -9.84 -38.78
N ARG A 250 -46.63 -8.62 -38.50
CA ARG A 250 -47.73 -8.03 -39.30
C ARG A 250 -47.31 -7.67 -40.72
N GLN A 251 -46.08 -7.19 -40.92
CA GLN A 251 -45.55 -6.86 -42.25
C GLN A 251 -45.28 -8.12 -43.07
N MET A 252 -44.73 -9.18 -42.48
CA MET A 252 -44.54 -10.46 -43.18
C MET A 252 -45.88 -11.12 -43.56
N GLY A 253 -46.93 -10.96 -42.74
CA GLY A 253 -48.29 -11.41 -43.10
C GLY A 253 -48.98 -10.57 -44.19
N MET A 254 -48.42 -9.43 -44.56
CA MET A 254 -48.89 -8.54 -45.64
C MET A 254 -47.94 -8.52 -46.85
N ALA A 255 -46.81 -9.23 -46.77
CA ALA A 255 -45.88 -9.42 -47.88
C ALA A 255 -46.58 -10.26 -48.96
N GLY A 256 -47.10 -9.57 -49.99
CA GLY A 256 -47.92 -10.15 -51.05
C GLY A 256 -49.28 -9.46 -51.28
N LEU A 257 -49.71 -8.58 -50.36
CA LEU A 257 -50.98 -7.85 -50.46
C LEU A 257 -50.82 -6.37 -50.82
N THR A 258 -49.61 -5.81 -50.74
CA THR A 258 -49.32 -4.48 -51.24
C THR A 258 -48.93 -4.56 -52.71
N SER A 259 -49.77 -4.04 -53.61
CA SER A 259 -49.40 -3.86 -55.02
C SER A 259 -48.22 -2.89 -55.09
N HIS A 260 -47.01 -3.40 -55.28
CA HIS A 260 -45.85 -2.55 -55.50
C HIS A 260 -46.03 -1.86 -56.86
N THR A 261 -46.22 -0.55 -56.84
CA THR A 261 -46.25 0.26 -58.06
C THR A 261 -44.83 0.25 -58.66
N PRO A 262 -44.68 -0.07 -59.95
CA PRO A 262 -43.38 -0.29 -60.60
C PRO A 262 -42.44 0.94 -60.59
N HIS A 263 -42.96 2.12 -60.24
CA HIS A 263 -42.17 3.35 -60.11
C HIS A 263 -41.29 3.38 -58.85
N VAL A 264 -41.69 2.66 -57.78
CA VAL A 264 -40.90 2.63 -56.54
C VAL A 264 -39.68 1.73 -56.69
N GLU A 265 -39.79 0.62 -57.42
CA GLU A 265 -38.66 -0.27 -57.69
C GLU A 265 -37.57 0.43 -58.52
N ARG A 266 -37.96 1.22 -59.54
CA ARG A 266 -36.97 1.99 -60.32
C ARG A 266 -36.25 3.04 -59.49
N SER A 267 -36.95 3.75 -58.61
CA SER A 267 -36.36 4.78 -57.75
C SER A 267 -35.43 4.18 -56.67
N VAL A 268 -35.78 3.01 -56.11
CA VAL A 268 -34.90 2.32 -55.15
C VAL A 268 -33.68 1.72 -55.86
N VAL A 269 -33.84 1.21 -57.08
CA VAL A 269 -32.71 0.70 -57.89
C VAL A 269 -31.79 1.84 -58.33
N GLU A 270 -32.32 2.98 -58.79
CA GLU A 270 -31.54 4.18 -59.10
C GLU A 270 -30.82 4.71 -57.86
N TYR A 271 -31.51 4.82 -56.72
CA TYR A 271 -30.89 5.26 -55.48
C TYR A 271 -29.77 4.30 -55.04
N VAL A 272 -29.98 2.99 -55.11
CA VAL A 272 -28.93 2.01 -54.75
C VAL A 272 -27.77 2.07 -55.75
N GLN A 273 -28.01 2.27 -57.04
CA GLN A 273 -26.98 2.41 -58.07
C GLN A 273 -26.15 3.69 -57.90
N ASP A 274 -26.80 4.83 -57.65
CA ASP A 274 -26.12 6.11 -57.37
C ASP A 274 -25.31 6.03 -56.08
N THR A 275 -25.89 5.45 -55.02
CA THR A 275 -25.23 5.35 -53.72
C THR A 275 -24.07 4.35 -53.74
N THR A 276 -24.15 3.26 -54.52
CA THR A 276 -23.02 2.32 -54.68
C THR A 276 -21.89 2.89 -55.54
N GLY A 277 -22.20 3.69 -56.58
CA GLY A 277 -21.18 4.39 -57.37
C GLY A 277 -20.41 5.45 -56.57
N GLU A 278 -21.06 6.16 -55.65
CA GLU A 278 -20.43 7.19 -54.82
C GLU A 278 -19.65 6.64 -53.62
N LEU A 279 -20.11 5.55 -52.98
CA LEU A 279 -19.48 5.01 -51.76
C LEU A 279 -18.54 3.82 -52.00
N PHE A 280 -18.65 3.14 -53.15
CA PHE A 280 -17.80 2.00 -53.51
C PHE A 280 -17.39 2.11 -54.99
N PRO A 281 -16.32 2.87 -55.31
CA PRO A 281 -15.75 2.83 -56.65
C PRO A 281 -15.38 1.38 -56.96
N ARG A 282 -15.81 0.88 -58.12
CA ARG A 282 -15.59 -0.50 -58.59
C ARG A 282 -14.18 -0.99 -58.25
N PHE A 283 -14.09 -2.04 -57.46
CA PHE A 283 -12.92 -2.91 -57.50
C PHE A 283 -12.93 -3.59 -58.87
N ASP A 284 -12.13 -3.08 -59.81
CA ASP A 284 -11.80 -3.79 -61.05
C ASP A 284 -10.93 -5.00 -60.69
N ASP A 285 -11.56 -6.09 -60.24
CA ASP A 285 -10.97 -7.42 -60.30
C ASP A 285 -11.30 -8.01 -61.68
N GLY A 286 -10.44 -7.68 -62.65
CA GLY A 286 -10.66 -8.01 -64.04
C GLY A 286 -9.38 -8.22 -64.84
N GLU A 287 -8.31 -8.75 -64.26
CA GLU A 287 -7.23 -9.41 -65.02
C GLU A 287 -6.46 -10.41 -64.14
N ALA A 288 -7.14 -11.51 -63.80
CA ALA A 288 -6.50 -12.75 -63.39
C ALA A 288 -7.19 -13.92 -64.11
N ASN A 289 -6.80 -14.14 -65.37
CA ASN A 289 -6.48 -15.46 -65.94
C ASN A 289 -6.51 -15.40 -67.47
N SER A 290 -5.34 -15.22 -68.06
CA SER A 290 -5.00 -15.84 -69.34
C SER A 290 -3.62 -16.46 -69.19
N GLU A 291 -3.59 -17.79 -69.21
CA GLU A 291 -2.39 -18.62 -69.30
C GLU A 291 -1.53 -18.19 -70.48
N GLU A 292 -0.22 -18.03 -70.27
CA GLU A 292 0.79 -18.38 -71.28
C GLU A 292 2.17 -18.59 -70.63
N LEU A 293 2.57 -19.86 -70.59
CA LEU A 293 3.88 -20.40 -71.00
C LEU A 293 5.19 -19.76 -70.45
N LEU A 294 5.87 -20.58 -69.62
CA LEU A 294 7.30 -20.97 -69.72
C LEU A 294 8.25 -20.04 -70.51
N VAL A 295 9.35 -19.60 -69.88
CA VAL A 295 10.73 -20.01 -70.24
C VAL A 295 11.73 -19.55 -69.16
N CYS A 296 12.64 -20.46 -68.84
CA CYS A 296 13.85 -20.28 -68.04
C CYS A 296 14.75 -19.10 -68.45
N LYS A 297 15.24 -18.34 -67.47
CA LYS A 297 16.66 -18.26 -67.07
C LYS A 297 16.82 -17.34 -65.87
#